data_AF-A0A414A1D6-F1
#
_entry.id   AF-A0A414A1D6-F1
#
_cell.length_a   1.000
_cell.length_b   1.000
_cell.length_c   1.000
_cell.angle_alpha   90.00
_cell.angle_beta   90.00
_cell.angle_gamma   90.00
#
_symmetry.space_group_name_H-M   'P 1'
#
loop_
_entity.id
_entity.type
_entity.pdbx_description
1 polymer ?
#
loop_
_entity_poly.entity_id
_entity_poly.type
_entity_poly.pdbx_seq_one_letter_code
_entity_poly.pdbx_strand_id
1 'polypeptide(L)'
;MLRTIAFAETSFDYMLVLQCDENGAILQHAIKFPKRFFKAIQEALVSGEEITDTSLLTPYPIDVTENMLECFSGDWKIKRQTDNPYVHYLGDIAEELWVYSKLRELLCTEEDREYCICELKKVAEKIAIMKKEIHLHLDEEVANQIDEMCNHVYEGNCFDNIRLNEFVQNLQYIVV
;
A
#
# COMPACT_ATOMS: atom_id res chain seq x y z
N MET A 1 -1.22 24.70 -37.40
CA MET A 1 0.16 24.27 -37.07
C MET A 1 0.33 24.45 -35.58
N LEU A 2 0.41 23.38 -34.79
CA LEU A 2 0.69 23.48 -33.35
C LEU A 2 2.15 23.92 -33.21
N ARG A 3 2.38 25.13 -32.68
CA ARG A 3 3.72 25.58 -32.31
C ARG A 3 4.15 24.79 -31.08
N THR A 4 5.05 23.84 -31.25
CA THR A 4 5.69 23.13 -30.13
C THR A 4 6.89 23.94 -29.64
N ILE A 5 7.05 24.03 -28.32
CA ILE A 5 8.22 24.60 -27.66
C ILE A 5 8.95 23.48 -26.90
N ALA A 6 10.27 23.44 -26.97
CA ALA A 6 11.05 22.51 -26.15
C ALA A 6 10.96 22.91 -24.68
N PHE A 7 10.78 21.95 -23.76
CA PHE A 7 10.68 22.28 -22.33
C PHE A 7 11.90 23.05 -21.81
N ALA A 8 13.09 22.72 -22.32
CA ALA A 8 14.35 23.39 -22.03
C ALA A 8 14.35 24.90 -22.37
N GLU A 9 13.45 25.35 -23.23
CA GLU A 9 13.31 26.73 -23.69
C GLU A 9 12.16 27.49 -22.99
N THR A 10 11.36 26.81 -22.15
CA THR A 10 10.25 27.45 -21.41
C THR A 10 10.74 28.31 -20.26
N SER A 11 9.86 29.05 -19.58
CA SER A 11 10.21 29.78 -18.35
C SER A 11 10.14 28.91 -17.08
N PHE A 12 9.74 27.64 -17.19
CA PHE A 12 9.57 26.76 -16.04
C PHE A 12 10.90 26.11 -15.62
N ASP A 13 11.04 25.85 -14.32
CA ASP A 13 12.24 25.27 -13.72
C ASP A 13 12.20 23.74 -13.65
N TYR A 14 11.01 23.14 -13.72
CA TYR A 14 10.82 21.70 -13.63
C TYR A 14 9.49 21.27 -14.26
N MET A 15 9.41 19.99 -14.62
CA MET A 15 8.21 19.30 -15.07
C MET A 15 7.81 18.26 -14.02
N LEU A 16 6.53 18.17 -13.72
CA LEU A 16 5.98 17.13 -12.85
C LEU A 16 5.23 16.10 -13.70
N VAL A 17 5.49 14.83 -13.42
CA VAL A 17 4.75 13.71 -14.03
C VAL A 17 3.96 13.04 -12.92
N LEU A 18 2.64 13.24 -12.96
CA LEU A 18 1.67 12.58 -12.09
C LEU A 18 1.17 11.31 -12.79
N GLN A 19 0.89 10.28 -12.01
CA GLN A 19 0.39 8.99 -12.49
C GLN A 19 -0.97 8.71 -11.87
N CYS A 20 -1.85 8.07 -12.63
CA CYS A 20 -3.12 7.55 -12.11
C CYS A 20 -3.13 6.02 -12.21
N ASP A 21 -3.86 5.38 -11.30
CA ASP A 21 -4.16 3.97 -11.43
C ASP A 21 -5.29 3.70 -12.44
N GLU A 22 -5.62 2.43 -12.64
CA GLU A 22 -6.65 1.99 -13.60
C GLU A 22 -8.04 2.57 -13.30
N ASN A 23 -8.29 2.99 -12.06
CA ASN A 23 -9.54 3.60 -11.62
C ASN A 23 -9.52 5.13 -11.72
N GLY A 24 -8.43 5.72 -12.21
CA GLY A 24 -8.27 7.16 -12.36
C GLY A 24 -7.88 7.89 -11.07
N ALA A 25 -7.51 7.18 -10.00
CA ALA A 25 -7.03 7.80 -8.77
C ALA A 25 -5.54 8.18 -8.91
N ILE A 26 -5.18 9.41 -8.53
CA ILE A 26 -3.82 9.93 -8.64
C ILE A 26 -2.94 9.30 -7.56
N LEU A 27 -1.80 8.71 -7.93
CA LEU A 27 -0.85 8.14 -6.97
C LEU A 27 -0.24 9.24 -6.07
N GLN A 28 0.10 8.90 -4.83
CA GLN A 28 0.60 9.87 -3.84
C GLN A 28 1.96 10.48 -4.19
N HIS A 29 2.74 9.80 -5.04
CA HIS A 29 4.05 10.28 -5.43
C HIS A 29 4.08 10.61 -6.92
N ALA A 30 4.63 11.77 -7.24
CA ALA A 30 4.93 12.20 -8.60
C ALA A 30 6.44 12.25 -8.82
N ILE A 31 6.85 12.26 -10.09
CA ILE A 31 8.25 12.41 -10.46
C ILE A 31 8.50 13.84 -10.90
N LYS A 32 9.46 14.51 -10.24
CA LYS A 32 9.90 15.85 -10.61
C LYS A 32 11.17 15.78 -11.46
N PHE A 33 11.06 16.29 -12.69
CA PHE A 33 12.16 16.44 -13.63
C PHE A 33 12.64 17.88 -13.65
N PRO A 34 13.83 18.19 -13.12
CA PRO A 34 14.37 19.55 -13.17
C PRO A 34 14.74 19.91 -14.62
N LYS A 35 14.63 21.17 -15.02
CA LYS A 35 14.96 21.63 -16.38
C LYS A 35 16.38 21.26 -16.83
N ARG A 36 17.33 21.24 -15.89
CA ARG A 36 18.72 20.82 -16.14
C ARG A 36 18.81 19.40 -16.72
N PHE A 37 17.88 18.52 -16.35
CA PHE A 37 17.77 17.16 -16.89
C PHE A 37 17.60 17.19 -18.41
N PHE A 38 16.62 17.97 -18.88
CA PHE A 38 16.32 18.07 -20.31
C PHE A 38 17.43 18.79 -21.08
N LYS A 39 18.07 19.80 -20.48
CA LYS A 39 19.22 20.49 -21.10
C LYS A 39 20.41 19.55 -21.28
N ALA A 40 20.77 18.78 -20.26
CA ALA A 40 21.87 17.83 -20.33
C ALA A 40 21.64 16.79 -21.44
N ILE A 41 20.41 16.26 -21.54
CA ILE A 41 20.04 15.33 -22.63
C ILE A 41 20.13 16.01 -24.00
N GLN A 42 19.62 17.24 -24.13
CA GLN A 42 19.68 17.98 -25.39
C GLN A 42 21.12 18.26 -25.82
N GLU A 43 21.99 18.65 -24.90
CA GLU A 43 23.41 18.92 -25.16
C GLU A 43 24.14 17.66 -25.62
N ALA A 44 23.96 16.54 -24.91
CA ALA A 44 24.55 15.25 -25.29
C ALA A 44 24.09 14.75 -26.65
N LEU A 45 22.80 14.94 -27.00
CA LEU A 45 22.27 14.58 -28.32
C LEU A 45 22.89 15.42 -29.45
N VAL A 46 23.23 16.69 -29.17
CA VAL A 46 23.82 17.60 -30.16
C VAL A 46 25.33 17.42 -30.28
N SER A 47 26.04 17.26 -29.16
CA SER A 47 27.49 17.07 -29.15
C SER A 47 27.91 15.64 -29.52
N GLY A 48 27.03 14.65 -29.30
CA GLY A 48 27.36 13.23 -29.39
C GLY A 48 28.22 12.73 -28.23
N GLU A 49 28.42 13.53 -27.19
CA GLU A 49 29.22 13.18 -26.02
C GLU A 49 28.36 12.60 -24.89
N GLU A 50 28.93 11.69 -24.10
CA GLU A 50 28.27 11.10 -22.94
C GLU A 50 28.17 12.10 -21.79
N ILE A 51 27.03 12.08 -21.08
CA ILE A 51 26.81 12.92 -19.91
C ILE A 51 27.59 12.33 -18.73
N THR A 52 28.64 13.02 -18.31
CA THR A 52 29.52 12.56 -17.22
C THR A 52 29.01 12.95 -15.82
N ASP A 53 28.29 14.06 -15.70
CA ASP A 53 27.67 14.47 -14.43
C ASP A 53 26.28 13.85 -14.28
N THR A 54 26.23 12.71 -13.60
CA THR A 54 24.99 11.96 -13.36
C THR A 54 23.99 12.70 -12.47
N SER A 55 24.42 13.72 -11.71
CA SER A 55 23.52 14.51 -10.85
C SER A 55 22.53 15.37 -11.65
N LEU A 56 22.86 15.68 -12.91
CA LEU A 56 21.98 16.36 -13.86
C LEU A 56 20.83 15.45 -14.30
N LEU A 57 21.04 14.14 -14.27
CA LEU A 57 20.11 13.10 -14.74
C LEU A 57 19.25 12.51 -13.63
N THR A 58 19.28 13.06 -12.41
CA THR A 58 18.50 12.52 -11.30
C THR A 58 17.14 13.23 -11.19
N PRO A 59 16.03 12.60 -11.63
CA PRO A 59 14.70 12.99 -11.18
C PRO A 59 14.52 12.60 -9.72
N TYR A 60 13.57 13.24 -9.05
CA TYR A 60 13.30 12.96 -7.64
C TYR A 60 11.81 12.80 -7.37
N PRO A 61 11.43 11.87 -6.48
CA PRO A 61 10.04 11.71 -6.06
C PRO A 61 9.62 12.92 -5.24
N ILE A 62 8.35 13.33 -5.38
CA ILE A 62 7.70 14.33 -4.55
C ILE A 62 6.30 13.86 -4.20
N ASP A 63 5.78 14.33 -3.06
CA ASP A 63 4.39 14.08 -2.71
C ASP A 63 3.45 14.97 -3.53
N VAL A 64 2.38 14.35 -4.03
CA VAL A 64 1.31 15.03 -4.74
C VAL A 64 0.46 15.77 -3.72
N THR A 65 0.17 17.04 -4.01
CA THR A 65 -0.73 17.87 -3.19
C THR A 65 -2.01 18.17 -3.94
N GLU A 66 -3.09 18.47 -3.21
CA GLU A 66 -4.39 18.81 -3.81
C GLU A 66 -4.27 20.03 -4.74
N ASN A 67 -3.45 21.02 -4.38
CA ASN A 67 -3.17 22.19 -5.22
C ASN A 67 -2.57 21.82 -6.59
N MET A 68 -1.83 20.71 -6.71
CA MET A 68 -1.31 20.27 -8.01
C MET A 68 -2.43 19.77 -8.92
N LEU A 69 -3.51 19.23 -8.36
CA LEU A 69 -4.64 18.71 -9.11
C LEU A 69 -5.54 19.81 -9.66
N GLU A 70 -5.57 20.99 -9.03
CA GLU A 70 -6.31 22.17 -9.51
C GLU A 70 -5.90 22.61 -10.92
N CYS A 71 -4.69 22.24 -11.37
CA CYS A 71 -4.20 22.49 -12.72
C CYS A 71 -4.97 21.72 -13.81
N PHE A 72 -5.68 20.65 -13.45
CA PHE A 72 -6.36 19.76 -14.39
C PHE A 72 -7.88 19.93 -14.32
N SER A 73 -8.52 19.86 -15.48
CA SER A 73 -9.98 19.79 -15.55
C SER A 73 -10.44 18.39 -15.12
N GLY A 74 -11.33 18.29 -14.13
CA GLY A 74 -11.90 17.02 -13.65
C GLY A 74 -11.93 16.91 -12.13
N ASP A 75 -12.67 15.93 -11.60
CA ASP A 75 -12.69 15.58 -10.17
C ASP A 75 -11.59 14.54 -9.88
N TRP A 76 -10.34 15.00 -9.95
CA TRP A 76 -9.18 14.15 -9.67
C TRP A 76 -8.98 14.03 -8.16
N LYS A 77 -8.81 12.80 -7.68
CA LYS A 77 -8.57 12.52 -6.26
C LYS A 77 -7.25 11.81 -6.07
N ILE A 78 -6.49 12.23 -5.06
CA ILE A 78 -5.29 11.53 -4.64
C ILE A 78 -5.72 10.23 -3.97
N LYS A 79 -5.17 9.11 -4.45
CA LYS A 79 -5.26 7.80 -3.81
C LYS A 79 -4.63 7.92 -2.43
N ARG A 80 -5.46 7.98 -1.40
CA ARG A 80 -4.96 7.98 -0.03
C ARG A 80 -4.52 6.55 0.29
N GLN A 81 -3.24 6.34 0.55
CA GLN A 81 -2.89 5.23 1.44
C GLN A 81 -3.52 5.55 2.79
N THR A 82 -4.19 4.59 3.40
CA THR A 82 -4.76 4.82 4.72
C THR A 82 -3.63 5.06 5.71
N ASP A 83 -3.42 6.33 6.09
CA ASP A 83 -2.44 6.76 7.11
C ASP A 83 -2.80 6.31 8.54
N ASN A 84 -3.88 5.54 8.67
CA ASN A 84 -4.36 5.07 9.95
C ASN A 84 -3.36 4.02 10.50
N PRO A 85 -2.65 4.32 11.61
CA PRO A 85 -1.61 3.46 12.12
C PRO A 85 -2.16 2.12 12.60
N TYR A 86 -3.48 1.96 12.73
CA TYR A 86 -4.14 0.74 13.20
C TYR A 86 -4.46 -0.26 12.09
N VAL A 87 -4.26 0.10 10.81
CA VAL A 87 -4.48 -0.78 9.66
C VAL A 87 -3.59 -2.02 9.66
N HIS A 88 -2.36 -1.92 10.19
CA HIS A 88 -1.45 -3.07 10.24
C HIS A 88 -2.04 -4.26 11.00
N TYR A 89 -2.91 -4.00 11.99
CA TYR A 89 -3.58 -5.05 12.75
C TYR A 89 -4.47 -5.96 11.90
N LEU A 90 -4.93 -5.52 10.73
CA LEU A 90 -5.67 -6.40 9.81
C LEU A 90 -4.77 -7.55 9.33
N GLY A 91 -3.53 -7.25 8.94
CA GLY A 91 -2.55 -8.24 8.52
C GLY A 91 -2.09 -9.12 9.68
N ASP A 92 -1.79 -8.51 10.83
CA ASP A 92 -1.32 -9.23 12.02
C ASP A 92 -2.37 -10.23 12.54
N ILE A 93 -3.66 -9.87 12.50
CA ILE A 93 -4.75 -10.79 12.84
C ILE A 93 -4.80 -11.96 11.86
N ALA A 94 -4.67 -11.71 10.56
CA ALA A 94 -4.70 -12.78 9.57
C ALA A 94 -3.54 -13.78 9.77
N GLU A 95 -2.35 -13.28 10.12
CA GLU A 95 -1.20 -14.13 10.48
C GLU A 95 -1.48 -14.93 11.76
N GLU A 96 -2.00 -14.31 12.82
CA GLU A 96 -2.32 -15.02 14.06
C GLU A 96 -3.46 -16.05 13.85
N LEU A 97 -4.43 -15.80 12.97
CA LEU A 97 -5.45 -16.80 12.58
C LEU A 97 -4.85 -17.98 11.81
N TRP A 98 -3.84 -17.71 10.98
CA TRP A 98 -3.07 -18.76 10.32
C TRP A 98 -2.30 -19.60 11.35
N VAL A 99 -1.63 -18.97 12.31
CA VAL A 99 -0.96 -19.65 13.44
C VAL A 99 -1.97 -20.49 14.21
N TYR A 100 -3.14 -19.94 14.54
CA TYR A 100 -4.22 -20.64 15.23
C TYR A 100 -4.62 -21.93 14.48
N SER A 101 -4.79 -21.82 13.17
CA SER A 101 -5.14 -22.96 12.31
C SER A 101 -4.02 -24.01 12.25
N LYS A 102 -2.76 -23.57 12.17
CA LYS A 102 -1.60 -24.47 12.17
C LYS A 102 -1.40 -25.18 13.50
N LEU A 103 -1.63 -24.51 14.62
CA LEU A 103 -1.58 -25.16 15.94
C LEU A 103 -2.63 -26.28 16.03
N ARG A 104 -3.86 -26.06 15.56
CA ARG A 104 -4.91 -27.10 15.52
C ARG A 104 -4.55 -28.26 14.59
N GLU A 105 -3.91 -27.98 13.46
CA GLU A 105 -3.47 -29.00 12.50
C GLU A 105 -2.33 -29.87 13.06
N LEU A 106 -1.31 -29.23 13.65
CA LEU A 106 -0.08 -29.89 14.08
C LEU A 106 -0.21 -30.55 15.45
N LEU A 107 -0.96 -29.95 16.37
CA LEU A 107 -1.15 -30.44 17.74
C LEU A 107 -2.51 -31.14 17.89
N CYS A 108 -2.74 -32.14 17.03
CA CYS A 108 -4.00 -32.88 16.95
C CYS A 108 -4.00 -34.21 17.73
N THR A 109 -2.89 -34.56 18.39
CA THR A 109 -2.79 -35.77 19.21
C THR A 109 -3.41 -35.55 20.60
N GLU A 110 -3.83 -36.63 21.27
CA GLU A 110 -4.36 -36.51 22.63
C GLU A 110 -3.29 -36.06 23.64
N GLU A 111 -2.02 -36.38 23.37
CA GLU A 111 -0.86 -36.01 24.19
C GLU A 111 -0.60 -34.49 24.15
N ASP A 112 -0.79 -33.87 22.98
CA ASP A 112 -0.58 -32.44 22.79
C ASP A 112 -1.81 -31.59 23.17
N ARG A 113 -2.93 -32.22 23.54
CA ARG A 113 -4.23 -31.54 23.67
C ARG A 113 -4.22 -30.39 24.68
N GLU A 114 -3.65 -30.60 25.86
CA GLU A 114 -3.59 -29.56 26.90
C GLU A 114 -2.68 -28.39 26.48
N TYR A 115 -1.57 -28.70 25.80
CA TYR A 115 -0.67 -27.70 25.25
C TYR A 115 -1.33 -26.90 24.11
N CYS A 116 -2.02 -27.59 23.20
CA CYS A 116 -2.79 -27.01 22.11
C CYS A 116 -3.83 -26.01 22.64
N ILE A 117 -4.63 -26.39 23.64
CA ILE A 117 -5.62 -25.50 24.27
C ILE A 117 -4.95 -24.24 24.85
N CYS A 118 -3.79 -24.40 25.52
CA CYS A 118 -3.05 -23.28 26.08
C CYS A 118 -2.54 -22.31 25.01
N GLU A 119 -1.96 -22.82 23.92
CA GLU A 119 -1.44 -21.98 22.84
C GLU A 119 -2.55 -21.29 22.04
N LEU A 120 -3.64 -22.00 21.74
CA LEU A 120 -4.81 -21.41 21.07
C LEU A 120 -5.41 -20.26 21.88
N LYS A 121 -5.45 -20.40 23.22
CA LYS A 121 -5.91 -19.33 24.10
C LYS A 121 -5.01 -18.09 24.01
N LYS A 122 -3.68 -18.25 24.02
CA LYS A 122 -2.74 -17.13 23.89
C LYS A 122 -2.91 -16.38 22.57
N VAL A 123 -3.06 -17.12 21.47
CA VAL A 123 -3.30 -16.53 20.13
C VAL A 123 -4.62 -15.77 20.11
N ALA A 124 -5.70 -16.37 20.64
CA ALA A 124 -7.00 -15.70 20.73
C ALA A 124 -6.96 -14.42 21.59
N GLU A 125 -6.19 -14.41 22.69
CA GLU A 125 -6.00 -13.23 23.54
C GLU A 125 -5.27 -12.10 22.80
N LYS A 126 -4.22 -12.41 22.03
CA LYS A 126 -3.55 -11.42 21.16
C LYS A 126 -4.50 -10.82 20.14
N ILE A 127 -5.26 -11.68 19.45
CA ILE A 127 -6.25 -11.26 18.46
C ILE A 127 -7.30 -10.34 19.11
N ALA A 128 -7.78 -10.67 20.31
CA ALA A 128 -8.76 -9.85 21.01
C ALA A 128 -8.27 -8.42 21.30
N ILE A 129 -6.98 -8.25 21.63
CA ILE A 129 -6.37 -6.92 21.82
C ILE A 129 -6.37 -6.14 20.51
N MET A 130 -5.89 -6.74 19.42
CA MET A 130 -5.84 -6.09 18.10
C MET A 130 -7.24 -5.74 17.57
N LYS A 131 -8.21 -6.65 17.74
CA LYS A 131 -9.62 -6.41 17.37
C LYS A 131 -10.22 -5.21 18.09
N LYS A 132 -9.89 -5.03 19.37
CA LYS A 132 -10.36 -3.87 20.14
C LYS A 132 -9.85 -2.57 19.53
N GLU A 133 -8.57 -2.51 19.14
CA GLU A 133 -7.99 -1.33 18.50
C GLU A 133 -8.64 -1.06 17.13
N ILE A 134 -8.90 -2.11 16.35
CA ILE A 134 -9.64 -2.00 15.07
C ILE A 134 -11.04 -1.40 15.30
N HIS A 135 -11.80 -1.91 16.25
CA HIS A 135 -13.14 -1.39 16.59
C HIS A 135 -13.13 0.07 17.08
N LEU A 136 -12.02 0.51 17.69
CA LEU A 136 -11.88 1.88 18.19
C LEU A 136 -11.44 2.87 17.10
N HIS A 137 -10.72 2.40 16.08
CA HIS A 137 -9.97 3.28 15.19
C HIS A 137 -10.23 3.08 13.69
N LEU A 138 -10.87 1.98 13.28
CA LEU A 138 -11.23 1.69 11.88
C LEU A 138 -12.75 1.71 11.69
N ASP A 139 -13.17 1.72 10.43
CA ASP A 139 -14.59 1.70 10.07
C ASP A 139 -15.30 0.44 10.58
N GLU A 140 -16.56 0.62 11.02
CA GLU A 140 -17.38 -0.45 11.58
C GLU A 140 -17.55 -1.64 10.60
N GLU A 141 -17.63 -1.36 9.30
CA GLU A 141 -17.68 -2.41 8.27
C GLU A 141 -16.42 -3.27 8.26
N VAL A 142 -15.24 -2.65 8.33
CA VAL A 142 -13.96 -3.36 8.40
C VAL A 142 -13.86 -4.17 9.69
N ALA A 143 -14.26 -3.59 10.82
CA ALA A 143 -14.27 -4.26 12.11
C ALA A 143 -15.18 -5.50 12.12
N ASN A 144 -16.37 -5.39 11.53
CA ASN A 144 -17.32 -6.50 11.41
C ASN A 144 -16.79 -7.63 10.49
N GLN A 145 -16.13 -7.29 9.38
CA GLN A 145 -15.50 -8.30 8.52
C GLN A 145 -14.42 -9.10 9.27
N ILE A 146 -13.60 -8.42 10.08
CA ILE A 146 -12.60 -9.08 10.92
C ILE A 146 -13.25 -9.96 12.00
N ASP A 147 -14.36 -9.52 12.60
CA ASP A 147 -15.13 -10.33 13.55
C ASP A 147 -15.63 -11.63 12.92
N GLU A 148 -16.27 -11.53 11.76
CA GLU A 148 -16.77 -12.69 11.03
C GLU A 148 -15.65 -13.65 10.68
N MET A 149 -14.52 -13.15 10.16
CA MET A 149 -13.36 -13.97 9.83
C MET A 149 -12.83 -14.73 11.05
N CYS A 150 -12.66 -14.05 12.18
CA CYS A 150 -12.20 -14.69 13.41
C CYS A 150 -13.17 -15.78 13.89
N ASN A 151 -14.48 -15.47 13.89
CA ASN A 151 -15.50 -16.40 14.35
C ASN A 151 -15.52 -17.68 13.50
N HIS A 152 -15.42 -17.57 12.18
CA HIS A 152 -15.35 -18.74 11.31
C HIS A 152 -14.18 -19.66 11.67
N VAL A 153 -13.01 -19.11 11.97
CA VAL A 153 -11.82 -19.90 12.34
C VAL A 153 -12.00 -20.56 13.71
N TYR A 154 -12.56 -19.83 14.68
CA TYR A 154 -12.84 -20.35 16.02
C TYR A 154 -13.92 -21.45 16.02
N GLU A 155 -14.90 -21.37 15.12
CA GLU A 155 -15.92 -22.40 14.91
C GLU A 155 -15.39 -23.67 14.24
N GLY A 156 -14.14 -23.65 13.77
CA GLY A 156 -13.46 -24.83 13.30
C GLY A 156 -12.90 -24.73 11.89
N ASN A 157 -13.24 -23.69 11.13
CA ASN A 157 -12.73 -23.53 9.77
C ASN A 157 -11.21 -23.32 9.78
N CYS A 158 -10.55 -23.80 8.73
CA CYS A 158 -9.11 -23.60 8.56
C CYS A 158 -8.85 -22.23 7.90
N PHE A 159 -7.85 -21.51 8.40
CA PHE A 159 -7.25 -20.34 7.76
C PHE A 159 -5.87 -20.75 7.24
N ASP A 160 -5.83 -21.34 6.05
CA ASP A 160 -4.63 -21.91 5.45
C ASP A 160 -3.83 -20.87 4.65
N ASN A 161 -2.74 -21.33 4.01
CA ASN A 161 -1.89 -20.47 3.19
C ASN A 161 -2.66 -19.81 2.04
N ILE A 162 -3.68 -20.48 1.49
CA ILE A 162 -4.46 -19.96 0.37
C ILE A 162 -5.28 -18.78 0.87
N ARG A 163 -6.03 -18.96 1.96
CA ARG A 163 -6.86 -17.90 2.58
C ARG A 163 -6.02 -16.72 3.07
N LEU A 164 -4.85 -16.98 3.67
CA LEU A 164 -3.94 -15.92 4.07
C LEU A 164 -3.48 -15.09 2.86
N ASN A 165 -3.07 -15.74 1.78
CA ASN A 165 -2.63 -15.04 0.57
C ASN A 165 -3.77 -14.25 -0.09
N GLU A 166 -4.97 -14.83 -0.17
CA GLU A 166 -6.17 -14.14 -0.67
C GLU A 166 -6.49 -12.90 0.18
N PHE A 167 -6.42 -13.03 1.51
CA PHE A 167 -6.62 -11.90 2.42
C PHE A 167 -5.57 -10.81 2.20
N VAL A 168 -4.29 -11.16 2.12
CA VAL A 168 -3.20 -10.19 1.89
C VAL A 168 -3.34 -9.46 0.55
N GLN A 169 -3.80 -10.15 -0.51
CA GLN A 169 -4.10 -9.50 -1.78
C GLN A 169 -5.29 -8.54 -1.66
N ASN A 170 -6.33 -8.94 -0.91
CA ASN A 170 -7.53 -8.13 -0.72
C ASN A 170 -7.33 -6.93 0.21
N LEU A 171 -6.37 -6.99 1.15
CA LEU A 171 -6.00 -5.86 2.02
C LEU A 171 -5.68 -4.60 1.22
N GLN A 172 -5.10 -4.74 0.02
CA GLN A 172 -4.80 -3.61 -0.86
C GLN A 172 -6.04 -2.85 -1.33
N TYR A 173 -7.23 -3.44 -1.21
CA TYR A 173 -8.52 -2.84 -1.57
C TYR A 173 -9.34 -2.44 -0.34
N ILE A 174 -9.11 -3.07 0.82
CA ILE A 174 -9.77 -2.73 2.10
C ILE A 174 -9.20 -1.44 2.71
N VAL A 175 -7.94 -1.13 2.37
CA VAL A 175 -7.16 -0.02 2.92
C VAL A 175 -7.12 1.19 1.95
N VAL A 176 -8.04 1.23 0.97
CA VAL A 176 -8.20 2.30 -0.04
C VAL A 176 -9.53 2.98 0.16
#